data_AF-A0A3S3AFZ9-F1
#
_entry.id   AF-A0A3S3AFZ9-F1
#
_cell.length_a   1.000
_cell.length_b   1.000
_cell.length_c   1.000
_cell.angle_alpha   90.00
_cell.angle_beta   90.00
_cell.angle_gamma   90.00
#
_symmetry.space_group_name_H-M   'P 1'
#
loop_
_entity.id
_entity.type
_entity.pdbx_description
1 polymer ?
#
loop_
_entity_poly.entity_id
_entity_poly.type
_entity_poly.pdbx_seq_one_letter_code
_entity_poly.pdbx_strand_id
1 'polypeptide(L)'
;MSAQPGVRRRRLAVWIAAAVAVLAVAAGAVLLSVPARYLPWDTASFPDVDRTALSPLQVKVVDLLEAEHSDQRPGTFYSDGAQEPWCANFVSWIMREAGEPFSNPNSGSWRIPGVYTLQEFYESQGRFEPAGNGYTPKVGDVVLYDNEFRLGQHTNFVVAVDGDSATTVGGNELGKIRVHSLDWQSDGAVVGFGRLDS
;
A
#
# COMPACT_ATOMS: atom_id res chain seq x y z
N MET A 1 -34.42 24.62 -52.08
CA MET A 1 -33.44 25.12 -51.10
C MET A 1 -32.89 23.91 -50.34
N SER A 2 -31.81 23.32 -50.85
CA SER A 2 -31.27 22.06 -50.34
C SER A 2 -30.21 22.34 -49.28
N ALA A 3 -30.48 22.00 -48.01
CA ALA A 3 -29.52 22.16 -46.92
C ALA A 3 -28.34 21.19 -47.12
N GLN A 4 -27.12 21.73 -47.20
CA GLN A 4 -25.91 20.95 -47.48
C GLN A 4 -25.57 19.96 -46.33
N PRO A 5 -25.48 18.64 -46.60
CA PRO A 5 -25.22 17.62 -45.59
C PRO A 5 -23.77 17.58 -45.05
N GLY A 6 -22.82 18.27 -45.70
CA GLY A 6 -21.39 18.21 -45.35
C GLY A 6 -20.98 19.05 -44.12
N VAL A 7 -21.66 20.18 -43.87
CA VAL A 7 -21.26 21.12 -42.81
C VAL A 7 -21.59 20.59 -41.42
N ARG A 8 -22.72 19.90 -41.26
CA ARG A 8 -23.12 19.28 -39.97
C ARG A 8 -22.19 18.14 -39.55
N ARG A 9 -21.78 17.26 -40.48
CA ARG A 9 -20.87 16.15 -40.19
C ARG A 9 -19.48 16.63 -39.76
N ARG A 10 -18.97 17.69 -40.42
CA ARG A 10 -17.66 18.27 -40.09
C ARG A 10 -17.66 18.96 -38.72
N ARG A 11 -18.75 19.65 -38.37
CA ARG A 11 -18.94 20.22 -37.02
C ARG A 11 -19.05 19.14 -35.94
N LEU A 12 -19.77 18.06 -36.21
CA LEU A 12 -19.89 16.93 -35.27
C LEU A 12 -18.53 16.26 -35.02
N ALA A 13 -17.72 16.05 -36.06
CA ALA A 13 -16.38 15.49 -35.94
C ALA A 13 -15.43 16.37 -35.10
N VAL A 14 -15.51 17.70 -35.27
CA VAL A 14 -14.73 18.65 -34.45
C VAL A 14 -15.17 18.62 -32.98
N TRP A 15 -16.47 18.52 -32.70
CA TRP A 15 -16.98 18.39 -31.33
C TRP A 15 -16.56 17.08 -30.66
N ILE A 16 -16.57 15.96 -31.40
CA ILE A 16 -16.09 14.67 -30.90
C ILE A 16 -14.59 14.75 -30.61
N ALA A 17 -13.78 15.30 -31.53
CA ALA A 17 -12.35 15.45 -31.32
C ALA A 17 -12.04 16.35 -30.10
N ALA A 18 -12.78 17.44 -29.93
CA ALA A 18 -12.65 18.32 -28.77
C ALA A 18 -13.04 17.61 -27.46
N ALA A 19 -14.14 16.84 -27.45
CA ALA A 19 -14.57 16.07 -26.29
C ALA A 19 -13.54 14.99 -25.91
N VAL A 20 -12.98 14.28 -26.89
CA VAL A 20 -11.91 13.28 -26.68
C VAL A 20 -10.66 13.96 -26.12
N ALA A 21 -10.26 15.12 -26.65
CA ALA A 21 -9.11 15.86 -26.14
C ALA A 21 -9.32 16.31 -24.68
N VAL A 22 -10.51 16.83 -24.35
CA VAL A 22 -10.86 17.23 -22.97
C VAL A 22 -10.84 16.02 -22.03
N LEU A 23 -11.40 14.87 -22.44
CA LEU A 23 -11.36 13.64 -21.66
C LEU A 23 -9.94 13.11 -21.47
N ALA A 24 -9.09 13.20 -22.49
CA ALA A 24 -7.69 12.81 -22.40
C ALA A 24 -6.90 13.71 -21.45
N VAL A 25 -7.14 15.03 -21.49
CA VAL A 25 -6.52 15.99 -20.55
C VAL A 25 -7.02 15.76 -19.12
N ALA A 26 -8.33 15.54 -18.93
CA ALA A 26 -8.89 15.24 -17.62
C ALA A 26 -8.34 13.92 -17.05
N ALA A 27 -8.25 12.87 -17.87
CA ALA A 27 -7.65 11.60 -17.47
C ALA A 27 -6.15 11.78 -17.14
N GLY A 28 -5.41 12.57 -17.93
CA GLY A 28 -4.01 12.90 -17.64
C GLY A 28 -3.83 13.66 -16.33
N ALA A 29 -4.69 14.65 -16.06
CA ALA A 29 -4.66 15.41 -14.81
C ALA A 29 -4.98 14.53 -13.58
N VAL A 30 -5.94 13.61 -13.70
CA VAL A 30 -6.24 12.62 -12.66
C VAL A 30 -5.06 11.68 -12.45
N LEU A 31 -4.45 11.15 -13.52
CA LEU A 31 -3.26 10.29 -13.44
C LEU A 31 -2.06 10.97 -12.78
N LEU A 32 -1.91 12.29 -12.93
CA LEU A 32 -0.87 13.07 -12.26
C LEU A 32 -1.18 13.37 -10.79
N SER A 33 -2.44 13.26 -10.38
CA SER A 33 -2.90 13.63 -9.03
C SER A 33 -3.15 12.42 -8.12
N VAL A 34 -3.28 11.23 -8.71
CA VAL A 34 -3.47 9.97 -7.99
C VAL A 34 -2.10 9.42 -7.59
N PRO A 35 -1.83 9.14 -6.30
CA PRO A 35 -0.61 8.49 -5.87
C PRO A 35 -0.31 7.24 -6.70
N ALA A 36 0.95 7.07 -7.12
CA ALA A 36 1.36 6.01 -8.05
C ALA A 36 0.92 4.61 -7.63
N ARG A 37 0.80 4.37 -6.31
CA ARG A 37 0.33 3.11 -5.73
C ARG A 37 -1.08 2.66 -6.15
N TYR A 38 -1.94 3.57 -6.59
CA TYR A 38 -3.29 3.23 -7.04
C TYR A 38 -3.36 2.87 -8.53
N LEU A 39 -2.23 2.92 -9.23
CA LEU A 39 -2.15 2.62 -10.65
C LEU A 39 -1.83 1.14 -10.86
N PRO A 40 -2.54 0.44 -11.77
CA PRO A 40 -2.43 -1.02 -11.93
C PRO A 40 -1.07 -1.51 -12.48
N TRP A 41 -0.16 -0.60 -12.82
CA TRP A 41 1.18 -0.89 -13.35
C TRP A 41 2.30 -0.71 -12.34
N ASP A 42 2.02 -0.24 -11.12
CA ASP A 42 3.06 -0.07 -10.11
C ASP A 42 3.45 -1.44 -9.51
N THR A 43 4.35 -2.11 -10.22
CA THR A 43 5.05 -3.34 -9.85
C THR A 43 6.54 -3.03 -9.88
N ALA A 44 6.94 -2.07 -9.04
CA ALA A 44 8.36 -1.83 -8.84
C ALA A 44 9.05 -3.14 -8.40
N SER A 45 10.27 -3.35 -8.87
CA SER A 45 11.10 -4.45 -8.37
C SER A 45 11.31 -4.28 -6.86
N PHE A 46 11.49 -5.39 -6.15
CA PHE A 46 11.92 -5.33 -4.76
C PHE A 46 13.23 -4.52 -4.68
N PRO A 47 13.33 -3.52 -3.77
CA PRO A 47 14.51 -2.66 -3.71
C PRO A 47 15.72 -3.43 -3.20
N ASP A 48 16.92 -3.03 -3.63
CA ASP A 48 18.16 -3.53 -3.04
C ASP A 48 18.36 -2.88 -1.67
N VAL A 49 17.95 -3.61 -0.62
CA VAL A 49 18.07 -3.16 0.77
C VAL A 49 19.40 -3.62 1.35
N ASP A 50 20.22 -2.67 1.82
CA ASP A 50 21.48 -2.95 2.52
C ASP A 50 21.19 -3.60 3.89
N ARG A 51 21.32 -4.92 3.93
CA ARG A 51 21.12 -5.72 5.16
C ARG A 51 22.22 -5.52 6.20
N THR A 52 23.37 -4.98 5.84
CA THR A 52 24.50 -4.84 6.78
C THR A 52 24.24 -3.77 7.84
N ALA A 53 23.35 -2.82 7.54
CA ALA A 53 22.92 -1.77 8.44
C ALA A 53 21.66 -2.13 9.27
N LEU A 54 21.08 -3.33 9.06
CA LEU A 54 19.83 -3.75 9.67
C LEU A 54 20.03 -4.62 10.91
N SER A 55 19.07 -4.56 11.84
CA SER A 55 18.98 -5.51 12.94
C SER A 55 18.67 -6.94 12.43
N PRO A 56 18.98 -7.99 13.19
CA PRO A 56 18.66 -9.36 12.78
C PRO A 56 17.17 -9.59 12.50
N LEU A 57 16.28 -8.90 13.22
CA LEU A 57 14.84 -8.98 12.98
C LEU A 57 14.45 -8.27 11.69
N GLN A 58 14.98 -7.07 11.44
CA GLN A 58 14.77 -6.33 10.20
C GLN A 58 15.23 -7.11 8.98
N VAL A 59 16.40 -7.77 9.05
CA VAL A 59 16.89 -8.65 7.98
C VAL A 59 15.89 -9.76 7.68
N LYS A 60 15.40 -10.47 8.70
CA LYS A 60 14.40 -11.54 8.50
C LYS A 60 13.13 -11.03 7.84
N VAL A 61 12.60 -9.90 8.31
CA VAL A 61 11.39 -9.29 7.74
C VAL A 61 11.62 -8.94 6.26
N VAL A 62 12.73 -8.27 5.93
CA VAL A 62 13.05 -7.89 4.55
C VAL A 62 13.24 -9.11 3.65
N ASP A 63 13.96 -10.13 4.11
CA ASP A 63 14.20 -11.35 3.32
C ASP A 63 12.89 -12.13 3.06
N LEU A 64 11.99 -12.21 4.05
CA LEU A 64 10.66 -12.79 3.87
C LEU A 64 9.81 -11.99 2.88
N LEU A 65 9.84 -10.66 2.97
CA LEU A 65 9.12 -9.79 2.04
C LEU A 65 9.61 -9.94 0.61
N GLU A 66 10.94 -10.05 0.40
CA GLU A 66 11.52 -10.27 -0.92
C GLU A 66 11.13 -11.64 -1.50
N ALA A 67 11.18 -12.68 -0.67
CA ALA A 67 10.78 -14.03 -1.06
C ALA A 67 9.29 -14.09 -1.44
N GLU A 68 8.40 -13.57 -0.59
CA GLU A 68 6.96 -13.59 -0.87
C GLU A 68 6.58 -12.67 -2.04
N HIS A 69 7.26 -11.52 -2.20
CA HIS A 69 7.09 -10.68 -3.39
C HIS A 69 7.52 -11.40 -4.67
N SER A 70 8.52 -12.29 -4.61
CA SER A 70 8.92 -13.09 -5.77
C SER A 70 7.92 -14.22 -6.06
N ASP A 71 7.43 -14.89 -5.02
CA ASP A 71 6.53 -16.05 -5.15
C ASP A 71 5.08 -15.67 -5.51
N GLN A 72 4.60 -14.52 -5.01
CA GLN A 72 3.24 -14.01 -5.26
C GLN A 72 2.13 -15.04 -4.94
N ARG A 73 2.23 -15.69 -3.78
CA ARG A 73 1.25 -16.68 -3.31
C ARG A 73 -0.14 -16.05 -3.14
N PRO A 74 -1.23 -16.82 -3.29
CA PRO A 74 -2.58 -16.28 -3.17
C PRO A 74 -2.89 -15.83 -1.73
N GLY A 75 -3.74 -14.81 -1.59
CA GLY A 75 -4.15 -14.28 -0.28
C GLY A 75 -4.67 -15.31 0.72
N THR A 76 -5.34 -16.37 0.22
CA THR A 76 -5.81 -17.49 1.04
C THR A 76 -4.68 -18.21 1.78
N PHE A 77 -3.44 -18.15 1.30
CA PHE A 77 -2.28 -18.71 2.00
C PHE A 77 -2.00 -17.96 3.32
N TYR A 78 -2.09 -16.62 3.30
CA TYR A 78 -1.88 -15.78 4.48
C TYR A 78 -3.11 -15.72 5.39
N SER A 79 -4.30 -16.05 4.86
CA SER A 79 -5.59 -15.96 5.55
C SER A 79 -6.17 -17.31 6.01
N ASP A 80 -5.35 -18.33 6.25
CA ASP A 80 -5.78 -19.67 6.69
C ASP A 80 -6.90 -20.28 5.79
N GLY A 81 -6.83 -20.03 4.49
CA GLY A 81 -7.79 -20.49 3.49
C GLY A 81 -9.01 -19.58 3.28
N ALA A 82 -9.20 -18.54 4.09
CA ALA A 82 -10.33 -17.62 3.95
C ALA A 82 -10.19 -16.69 2.73
N GLN A 83 -11.32 -16.39 2.08
CA GLN A 83 -11.41 -15.38 1.02
C GLN A 83 -11.79 -14.02 1.61
N GLU A 84 -10.80 -13.25 2.00
CA GLU A 84 -10.95 -11.94 2.65
C GLU A 84 -9.83 -10.98 2.22
N PRO A 85 -9.97 -9.66 2.44
CA PRO A 85 -8.84 -8.76 2.39
C PRO A 85 -7.72 -9.26 3.30
N TRP A 86 -6.49 -9.33 2.77
CA TRP A 86 -5.41 -10.07 3.41
C TRP A 86 -4.15 -9.22 3.68
N CYS A 87 -4.22 -7.90 3.58
CA CYS A 87 -3.09 -7.01 3.90
C CYS A 87 -2.60 -7.17 5.35
N ALA A 88 -3.50 -7.09 6.34
CA ALA A 88 -3.12 -7.28 7.75
C ALA A 88 -2.79 -8.75 8.09
N ASN A 89 -3.42 -9.71 7.40
CA ASN A 89 -3.06 -11.13 7.48
C ASN A 89 -1.62 -11.36 6.98
N PHE A 90 -1.22 -10.73 5.88
CA PHE A 90 0.15 -10.79 5.35
C PHE A 90 1.16 -10.24 6.35
N VAL A 91 0.89 -9.06 6.94
CA VAL A 91 1.74 -8.50 7.99
C VAL A 91 1.86 -9.44 9.19
N SER A 92 0.73 -9.98 9.66
CA SER A 92 0.71 -10.94 10.77
C SER A 92 1.53 -12.21 10.46
N TRP A 93 1.45 -12.70 9.22
CA TRP A 93 2.19 -13.87 8.77
C TRP A 93 3.69 -13.60 8.70
N ILE A 94 4.12 -12.49 8.11
CA ILE A 94 5.54 -12.10 8.05
C ILE A 94 6.14 -12.02 9.46
N MET A 95 5.43 -11.40 10.40
CA MET A 95 5.90 -11.26 11.77
C MET A 95 5.97 -12.59 12.52
N ARG A 96 4.99 -13.48 12.28
CA ARG A 96 5.06 -14.86 12.78
C ARG A 96 6.29 -15.61 12.26
N GLU A 97 6.55 -15.56 10.96
CA GLU A 97 7.69 -16.27 10.35
C GLU A 97 9.04 -15.63 10.71
N ALA A 98 9.08 -14.33 10.98
CA ALA A 98 10.26 -13.64 11.50
C ALA A 98 10.60 -14.04 12.95
N GLY A 99 9.66 -14.69 13.65
CA GLY A 99 9.79 -15.17 15.03
C GLY A 99 9.21 -14.24 16.09
N GLU A 100 8.46 -13.21 15.67
CA GLU A 100 7.84 -12.20 16.53
C GLU A 100 6.33 -12.15 16.26
N PRO A 101 5.58 -13.25 16.49
CA PRO A 101 4.16 -13.29 16.19
C PRO A 101 3.41 -12.23 17.00
N PHE A 102 2.45 -11.58 16.35
CA PHE A 102 1.53 -10.70 17.06
C PHE A 102 0.66 -11.48 18.04
N SER A 103 -0.08 -10.75 18.86
CA SER A 103 -1.14 -11.31 19.69
C SER A 103 -2.40 -10.49 19.47
N ASN A 104 -3.33 -11.05 18.71
CA ASN A 104 -4.61 -10.43 18.39
C ASN A 104 -5.34 -10.05 19.69
N PRO A 105 -5.65 -8.77 19.93
CA PRO A 105 -6.28 -8.31 21.17
C PRO A 105 -7.61 -8.99 21.50
N ASN A 106 -8.34 -9.45 20.48
CA ASN A 106 -9.67 -10.03 20.63
C ASN A 106 -9.68 -11.57 20.74
N SER A 107 -8.62 -12.25 20.31
CA SER A 107 -8.57 -13.73 20.27
C SER A 107 -7.32 -14.36 20.86
N GLY A 108 -6.26 -13.59 21.11
CA GLY A 108 -4.94 -14.09 21.50
C GLY A 108 -4.20 -14.87 20.40
N SER A 109 -4.78 -15.00 19.20
CA SER A 109 -4.12 -15.67 18.07
C SER A 109 -3.06 -14.76 17.43
N TRP A 110 -2.10 -15.35 16.72
CA TRP A 110 -1.08 -14.57 15.99
C TRP A 110 -1.64 -13.74 14.83
N ARG A 111 -2.83 -14.12 14.33
CA ARG A 111 -3.41 -13.54 13.12
C ARG A 111 -4.28 -12.35 13.47
N ILE A 112 -3.97 -11.19 12.88
CA ILE A 112 -4.78 -9.98 12.96
C ILE A 112 -5.33 -9.66 11.57
N PRO A 113 -6.61 -9.96 11.27
CA PRO A 113 -7.14 -9.86 9.92
C PRO A 113 -7.51 -8.43 9.51
N GLY A 114 -7.76 -7.54 10.48
CA GLY A 114 -8.21 -6.18 10.25
C GLY A 114 -7.13 -5.14 10.60
N VAL A 115 -6.98 -4.13 9.75
CA VAL A 115 -6.01 -3.04 9.94
C VAL A 115 -6.33 -2.23 11.20
N TYR A 116 -7.60 -1.94 11.47
CA TYR A 116 -8.02 -1.31 12.73
C TYR A 116 -7.55 -2.08 13.98
N THR A 117 -7.76 -3.40 14.02
CA THR A 117 -7.29 -4.24 15.14
C THR A 117 -5.76 -4.35 15.19
N LEU A 118 -5.08 -4.22 14.05
CA LEU A 118 -3.62 -4.15 13.99
C LEU A 118 -3.10 -2.84 14.61
N GLN A 119 -3.79 -1.72 14.37
CA GLN A 119 -3.51 -0.47 15.07
C GLN A 119 -3.71 -0.62 16.58
N GLU A 120 -4.87 -1.16 17.02
CA GLU A 120 -5.13 -1.41 18.45
C GLU A 120 -4.04 -2.28 19.09
N PHE A 121 -3.53 -3.28 18.37
CA PHE A 121 -2.40 -4.07 18.81
C PHE A 121 -1.16 -3.19 19.05
N TYR A 122 -0.73 -2.40 18.06
CA TYR A 122 0.43 -1.52 18.23
C TYR A 122 0.25 -0.50 19.35
N GLU A 123 -0.93 0.08 19.49
CA GLU A 123 -1.28 1.00 20.57
C GLU A 123 -1.16 0.30 21.93
N SER A 124 -1.71 -0.91 22.07
CA SER A 124 -1.62 -1.70 23.30
C SER A 124 -0.19 -2.05 23.71
N GLN A 125 0.72 -2.14 22.74
CA GLN A 125 2.14 -2.40 22.97
C GLN A 125 2.97 -1.12 23.17
N GLY A 126 2.37 0.07 23.09
CA GLY A 126 3.11 1.34 23.12
C GLY A 126 4.04 1.55 21.90
N ARG A 127 3.69 0.92 20.78
CA ARG A 127 4.48 0.88 19.53
C ARG A 127 3.81 1.61 18.38
N PHE A 128 2.67 2.26 18.61
CA PHE A 128 2.00 3.06 17.58
C PHE A 128 2.49 4.51 17.62
N GLU A 129 2.98 4.99 16.47
CA GLU A 129 3.41 6.35 16.23
C GLU A 129 2.40 7.04 15.29
N PRO A 130 1.54 7.95 15.80
CA PRO A 130 0.55 8.62 14.97
C PRO A 130 1.20 9.54 13.94
N ALA A 131 0.59 9.64 12.76
CA ALA A 131 1.06 10.54 11.71
C ALA A 131 1.14 12.00 12.21
N GLY A 132 2.17 12.71 11.78
CA GLY A 132 2.39 14.12 12.14
C GLY A 132 2.98 14.36 13.54
N ASN A 133 3.34 13.32 14.29
CA ASN A 133 4.01 13.48 15.60
C ASN A 133 5.52 13.75 15.51
N GLY A 134 6.09 13.79 14.29
CA GLY A 134 7.52 13.98 14.04
C GLY A 134 8.34 12.68 14.00
N TYR A 135 7.69 11.52 14.12
CA TYR A 135 8.35 10.22 13.97
C TYR A 135 8.80 10.00 12.52
N THR A 136 10.04 9.52 12.37
CA THR A 136 10.57 9.03 11.08
C THR A 136 10.53 7.50 11.12
N PRO A 137 9.84 6.84 10.17
CA PRO A 137 9.74 5.39 10.15
C PRO A 137 11.11 4.75 9.92
N LYS A 138 11.22 3.48 10.30
CA LYS A 138 12.39 2.64 10.10
C LYS A 138 12.03 1.43 9.25
N VAL A 139 13.04 0.80 8.67
CA VAL A 139 12.89 -0.50 7.99
C VAL A 139 12.23 -1.51 8.95
N GLY A 140 11.22 -2.20 8.46
CA GLY A 140 10.42 -3.16 9.21
C GLY A 140 9.20 -2.57 9.93
N ASP A 141 9.10 -1.25 10.07
CA ASP A 141 7.87 -0.64 10.60
C ASP A 141 6.69 -0.91 9.67
N VAL A 142 5.50 -0.91 10.23
CA VAL A 142 4.25 -1.15 9.50
C VAL A 142 3.49 0.15 9.37
N VAL A 143 3.31 0.63 8.15
CA VAL A 143 2.46 1.79 7.88
C VAL A 143 1.00 1.38 7.87
N LEU A 144 0.16 2.19 8.52
CA LEU A 144 -1.28 1.98 8.63
C LEU A 144 -2.00 3.11 7.88
N TYR A 145 -2.88 2.72 6.96
CA TYR A 145 -3.64 3.65 6.12
C TYR A 145 -5.13 3.60 6.44
N ASP A 146 -5.78 4.76 6.36
CA ASP A 146 -7.23 4.91 6.29
C ASP A 146 -7.59 5.78 5.09
N ASN A 147 -8.01 5.14 4.00
CA ASN A 147 -8.45 5.85 2.81
C ASN A 147 -9.94 6.18 2.91
N GLU A 148 -10.26 7.42 3.26
CA GLU A 148 -11.64 7.95 3.25
C GLU A 148 -12.33 7.75 1.87
N PHE A 149 -11.55 7.66 0.78
CA PHE A 149 -12.05 7.47 -0.58
C PHE A 149 -12.03 6.00 -1.05
N ARG A 150 -13.02 5.22 -0.59
CA ARG A 150 -13.53 3.98 -1.22
C ARG A 150 -12.61 2.76 -1.33
N LEU A 151 -11.36 2.83 -0.87
CA LEU A 151 -10.43 1.68 -0.83
C LEU A 151 -10.29 1.04 0.57
N GLY A 152 -10.83 1.69 1.61
CA GLY A 152 -10.80 1.18 2.97
C GLY A 152 -9.43 1.29 3.63
N GLN A 153 -9.30 0.68 4.80
CA GLN A 153 -8.03 0.63 5.53
C GLN A 153 -7.06 -0.33 4.84
N HIS A 154 -5.77 -0.02 4.91
CA HIS A 154 -4.71 -0.83 4.31
C HIS A 154 -3.44 -0.79 5.15
N THR A 155 -2.48 -1.68 4.87
CA THR A 155 -1.21 -1.69 5.61
C THR A 155 -0.09 -2.36 4.83
N ASN A 156 1.10 -1.78 4.91
CA ASN A 156 2.32 -2.24 4.25
C ASN A 156 3.50 -2.20 5.25
N PHE A 157 4.57 -2.95 4.97
CA PHE A 157 5.86 -2.77 5.65
C PHE A 157 6.68 -1.66 5.00
N VAL A 158 7.50 -0.97 5.77
CA VAL A 158 8.56 -0.08 5.28
C VAL A 158 9.83 -0.92 5.03
N VAL A 159 10.41 -0.83 3.84
CA VAL A 159 11.64 -1.57 3.48
C VAL A 159 12.83 -0.66 3.15
N ALA A 160 12.58 0.62 2.90
CA ALA A 160 13.61 1.65 2.76
C ALA A 160 13.04 3.02 3.13
N VAL A 161 13.91 3.93 3.56
CA VAL A 161 13.56 5.31 3.94
C VAL A 161 14.60 6.26 3.36
N ASP A 162 14.14 7.30 2.67
CA ASP A 162 14.95 8.37 2.09
C ASP A 162 14.26 9.72 2.31
N GLY A 163 14.83 10.53 3.20
CA GLY A 163 14.25 11.82 3.60
C GLY A 163 12.85 11.67 4.19
N ASP A 164 11.87 12.26 3.51
CA ASP A 164 10.43 12.22 3.86
C ASP A 164 9.65 11.16 3.07
N SER A 165 10.37 10.28 2.36
CA SER A 165 9.80 9.22 1.53
C SER A 165 10.26 7.82 1.95
N ALA A 166 9.38 6.84 1.83
CA ALA A 166 9.63 5.44 2.14
C ALA A 166 9.31 4.57 0.93
N THR A 167 10.02 3.45 0.81
CA THR A 167 9.57 2.34 -0.02
C THR A 167 8.82 1.36 0.87
N THR A 168 7.61 0.97 0.46
CA THR A 168 6.76 0.06 1.21
C THR A 168 6.44 -1.20 0.42
N VAL A 169 6.18 -2.30 1.13
CA VAL A 169 5.79 -3.59 0.56
C VAL A 169 4.51 -4.08 1.23
N GLY A 170 3.47 -4.27 0.42
CA GLY A 170 2.12 -4.58 0.86
C GLY A 170 1.57 -5.84 0.21
N GLY A 171 0.65 -6.52 0.90
CA GLY A 171 -0.15 -7.60 0.34
C GLY A 171 -1.56 -7.10 -0.03
N ASN A 172 -2.32 -7.88 -0.80
CA ASN A 172 -3.70 -7.58 -1.20
C ASN A 172 -3.88 -6.36 -2.12
N GLU A 173 -2.83 -5.94 -2.83
CA GLU A 173 -2.86 -4.83 -3.77
C GLU A 173 -3.19 -5.36 -5.17
N LEU A 174 -4.50 -5.33 -5.50
CA LEU A 174 -5.08 -6.04 -6.64
C LEU A 174 -4.81 -7.56 -6.59
N GLY A 175 -4.86 -8.12 -5.37
CA GLY A 175 -4.65 -9.55 -5.12
C GLY A 175 -3.19 -10.00 -5.24
N LYS A 176 -2.24 -9.07 -5.14
CA LYS A 176 -0.81 -9.31 -5.27
C LYS A 176 -0.02 -8.65 -4.15
N ILE A 177 1.26 -8.99 -4.05
CA ILE A 177 2.23 -8.29 -3.22
C ILE A 177 2.88 -7.23 -4.10
N ARG A 178 2.91 -5.96 -3.67
CA ARG A 178 3.50 -4.85 -4.44
C ARG A 178 4.47 -4.05 -3.62
N VAL A 179 5.26 -3.28 -4.35
CA VAL A 179 6.23 -2.33 -3.84
C VAL A 179 5.76 -0.95 -4.27
N HIS A 180 5.72 -0.01 -3.33
CA HIS A 180 5.25 1.36 -3.58
C HIS A 180 6.20 2.39 -2.98
N SER A 181 6.28 3.54 -3.63
CA SER A 181 6.81 4.74 -2.98
C SER A 181 5.71 5.40 -2.15
N LEU A 182 6.07 5.84 -0.95
CA LEU A 182 5.22 6.54 0.00
C LEU A 182 5.88 7.86 0.39
N ASP A 183 5.23 8.99 0.11
CA ASP A 183 5.54 10.26 0.77
C ASP A 183 4.58 10.41 1.94
N TRP A 184 5.02 10.06 3.16
CA TRP A 184 4.11 9.92 4.30
C TRP A 184 3.73 11.26 4.94
N GLN A 185 4.44 12.34 4.62
CA GLN A 185 4.10 13.67 5.13
C GLN A 185 2.96 14.31 4.34
N SER A 186 2.90 14.05 3.03
CA SER A 186 1.86 14.61 2.15
C SER A 186 0.67 13.68 1.95
N ASP A 187 0.82 12.39 2.24
CA ASP A 187 -0.24 11.41 2.08
C ASP A 187 -1.21 11.39 3.27
N GLY A 188 -2.35 12.08 3.11
CA GLY A 188 -3.40 12.16 4.12
C GLY A 188 -4.09 10.83 4.46
N ALA A 189 -3.80 9.74 3.74
CA ALA A 189 -4.28 8.42 4.11
C ALA A 189 -3.45 7.77 5.24
N VAL A 190 -2.22 8.23 5.49
CA VAL A 190 -1.36 7.66 6.53
C VAL A 190 -1.92 8.05 7.89
N VAL A 191 -2.33 7.06 8.67
CA VAL A 191 -2.79 7.24 10.06
C VAL A 191 -1.62 7.21 11.03
N GLY A 192 -0.60 6.40 10.72
CA GLY A 192 0.60 6.27 11.53
C GLY A 192 1.41 5.03 11.20
N PHE A 193 2.37 4.73 12.07
CA PHE A 193 3.29 3.61 11.94
C PHE A 193 3.28 2.74 13.20
N GLY A 194 3.23 1.43 13.03
CA GLY A 194 3.55 0.46 14.06
C GLY A 194 5.05 0.15 14.05
N ARG A 195 5.77 0.52 15.11
CA ARG A 195 7.21 0.29 15.23
C ARG A 195 7.52 -1.20 15.26
N LEU A 196 8.54 -1.66 14.54
CA LEU A 196 9.02 -3.05 14.59
C LEU A 196 9.61 -3.40 15.96
N ASP A 197 10.37 -2.47 16.54
CA ASP A 197 11.06 -2.63 17.81
C ASP A 197 10.43 -1.74 18.90
N SER A 198 10.58 -2.16 20.17
CA SER A 198 10.11 -1.46 21.38
C SER A 198 10.81 -0.12 21.62
#